data_AF-A0A2M9PB94-F1
#
_entry.id   AF-A0A2M9PB94-F1
#
_cell.length_a   1.000
_cell.length_b   1.000
_cell.length_c   1.000
_cell.angle_alpha   90.00
_cell.angle_beta   90.00
_cell.angle_gamma   90.00
#
_symmetry.space_group_name_H-M   'P 1'
#
loop_
_entity.id
_entity.type
_entity.pdbx_description
1 polymer ?
#
loop_
_entity_poly.entity_id
_entity_poly.type
_entity_poly.pdbx_seq_one_letter_code
_entity_poly.pdbx_strand_id
1 'polypeptide(L)'
;MGPTSGLVEIDVDAAGDAWLAAAVDRFGDSPIAIQTASGKYKLWFRHNGEGRHIRPLTGLPIDVLGGGFTIAPPSIRSDGEAYRFLRGGLDDIPRLPVIREGALDFGRQHATEKGFDRIPEAVRSGERNDTLWRWTMAQARYCDDVDQLVDA
;
A
#
# COMPACT_ATOMS: atom_id res chain seq x y z
N MET A 1 -9.35 7.30 4.30
CA MET A 1 -8.99 5.97 4.80
C MET A 1 -8.38 6.08 6.18
N GLY A 2 -8.63 5.08 7.00
CA GLY A 2 -8.24 4.99 8.41
C GLY A 2 -9.40 5.20 9.39
N PRO A 3 -9.06 5.31 10.69
CA PRO A 3 -10.03 5.27 11.79
C PRO A 3 -11.18 6.28 11.66
N THR A 4 -10.89 7.52 11.26
CA THR A 4 -11.91 8.57 11.10
C THR A 4 -12.95 8.23 10.04
N SER A 5 -12.53 7.59 8.93
CA SER A 5 -13.45 7.14 7.88
C SER A 5 -14.08 5.78 8.16
N GLY A 6 -13.50 4.97 9.06
CA GLY A 6 -13.88 3.58 9.26
C GLY A 6 -13.57 2.66 8.06
N LEU A 7 -12.69 3.08 7.14
CA LEU A 7 -12.39 2.38 5.89
C LEU A 7 -10.89 2.08 5.74
N VAL A 8 -10.55 0.92 5.20
CA VAL A 8 -9.22 0.57 4.70
C VAL A 8 -9.32 0.23 3.22
N GLU A 9 -8.32 0.62 2.43
CA GLU A 9 -8.26 0.32 1.00
C GLU A 9 -7.14 -0.68 0.72
N ILE A 10 -7.44 -1.68 -0.10
CA ILE A 10 -6.45 -2.50 -0.79
C ILE A 10 -6.29 -1.91 -2.19
N ASP A 11 -5.16 -1.27 -2.44
CA ASP A 11 -4.84 -0.62 -3.72
C ASP A 11 -4.01 -1.59 -4.57
N VAL A 12 -4.60 -2.09 -5.65
CA VAL A 12 -3.97 -3.04 -6.58
C VAL A 12 -3.28 -2.24 -7.66
N ASP A 13 -1.98 -2.01 -7.50
CA ASP A 13 -1.18 -1.15 -8.36
C ASP A 13 -0.64 -1.89 -9.61
N ALA A 14 -1.49 -2.74 -10.20
CA ALA A 14 -1.29 -3.38 -11.48
C ALA A 14 -2.65 -3.57 -12.19
N ALA A 15 -2.66 -3.42 -13.52
CA ALA A 15 -3.85 -3.57 -14.34
C ALA A 15 -4.04 -5.03 -14.77
N GLY A 16 -5.29 -5.42 -14.99
CA GLY A 16 -5.69 -6.77 -15.40
C GLY A 16 -6.34 -7.58 -14.28
N ASP A 17 -7.37 -8.33 -14.65
CA ASP A 17 -8.27 -9.02 -13.69
C ASP A 17 -7.56 -10.07 -12.83
N ALA A 18 -6.42 -10.61 -13.30
CA ALA A 18 -5.61 -11.54 -12.52
C ALA A 18 -5.10 -10.92 -11.20
N TRP A 19 -4.76 -9.63 -11.20
CA TRP A 19 -4.31 -8.94 -9.98
C TRP A 19 -5.45 -8.63 -9.03
N LEU A 20 -6.63 -8.31 -9.57
CA LEU A 20 -7.84 -8.19 -8.76
C LEU A 20 -8.20 -9.53 -8.11
N ALA A 21 -8.15 -10.63 -8.87
CA ALA A 21 -8.40 -11.98 -8.36
C ALA A 21 -7.40 -12.35 -7.26
N ALA A 22 -6.10 -12.05 -7.43
CA ALA A 22 -5.08 -12.26 -6.41
C ALA A 22 -5.35 -11.43 -5.14
N ALA A 23 -5.84 -10.19 -5.27
CA ALA A 23 -6.22 -9.37 -4.14
C ALA A 23 -7.43 -9.96 -3.39
N VAL A 24 -8.47 -10.40 -4.11
CA VAL A 24 -9.65 -11.05 -3.51
C VAL A 24 -9.27 -12.36 -2.82
N ASP A 25 -8.42 -13.16 -3.45
CA ASP A 25 -7.91 -14.40 -2.87
C ASP A 25 -7.09 -14.14 -1.61
N ARG A 26 -6.29 -13.07 -1.57
CA ARG A 26 -5.47 -12.75 -0.39
C ARG A 26 -6.25 -12.10 0.74
N PHE A 27 -7.03 -11.07 0.45
CA PHE A 27 -7.62 -10.15 1.44
C PHE A 27 -9.10 -10.42 1.72
N GLY A 28 -9.75 -11.29 0.93
CA GLY A 28 -11.20 -11.48 0.97
C GLY A 28 -11.92 -10.70 -0.13
N ASP A 29 -13.17 -11.06 -0.37
CA ASP A 29 -14.02 -10.30 -1.28
C ASP A 29 -14.70 -9.12 -0.55
N SER A 30 -15.03 -8.06 -1.29
CA SER A 30 -15.68 -6.87 -0.74
C SER A 30 -16.82 -6.37 -1.64
N PRO A 31 -17.96 -5.93 -1.09
CA PRO A 31 -19.04 -5.31 -1.87
C PRO A 31 -18.58 -4.15 -2.76
N ILE A 32 -17.54 -3.40 -2.35
CA ILE A 32 -17.04 -2.24 -3.10
C ILE A 32 -15.72 -2.60 -3.78
N ALA A 33 -15.80 -2.74 -5.11
CA ALA A 33 -14.64 -2.84 -5.99
C ALA A 33 -14.67 -1.67 -6.98
N ILE A 34 -13.55 -0.97 -7.10
CA ILE A 34 -13.42 0.23 -7.92
C ILE A 34 -12.34 -0.01 -8.96
N GLN A 35 -12.60 0.37 -10.21
CA GLN A 35 -11.58 0.55 -11.23
C GLN A 35 -11.10 2.00 -11.18
N THR A 36 -9.78 2.19 -11.15
CA THR A 36 -9.19 3.53 -11.23
C THR A 36 -9.22 4.05 -12.67
N ALA A 37 -9.02 5.36 -12.85
CA ALA A 37 -8.87 5.95 -14.17
C ALA A 37 -7.68 5.39 -14.99
N SER A 38 -6.74 4.67 -14.36
CA SER A 38 -5.63 4.01 -15.05
C SER A 38 -5.85 2.50 -15.29
N GLY A 39 -7.07 2.00 -15.06
CA GLY A 39 -7.42 0.59 -15.27
C GLY A 39 -6.92 -0.36 -14.17
N LYS A 40 -6.40 0.17 -13.07
CA LYS A 40 -6.02 -0.56 -11.86
C LYS A 40 -7.25 -0.75 -10.96
N TYR A 41 -7.10 -1.43 -9.83
CA TYR A 41 -8.24 -1.76 -8.96
C TYR A 41 -8.04 -1.35 -7.51
N LYS A 42 -9.16 -1.07 -6.83
CA LYS A 42 -9.22 -0.84 -5.39
C LYS A 42 -10.33 -1.71 -4.81
N LEU A 43 -10.07 -2.29 -3.64
CA LEU A 43 -11.10 -2.91 -2.80
C LEU A 43 -11.20 -2.13 -1.49
N TRP A 44 -12.40 -1.79 -1.07
CA TRP A 44 -12.61 -1.12 0.23
C TRP A 44 -13.11 -2.11 1.26
N PHE A 45 -12.56 -2.08 2.46
CA PHE A 45 -13.02 -2.86 3.59
C PHE A 45 -13.31 -1.93 4.77
N ARG A 46 -14.03 -2.46 5.76
CA ARG A 46 -14.17 -1.82 7.05
C ARG A 46 -12.82 -1.83 7.76
N HIS A 47 -12.42 -0.67 8.28
CA HIS A 47 -11.22 -0.55 9.11
C HIS A 47 -11.38 -1.33 10.42
N ASN A 48 -10.35 -2.06 10.79
CA ASN A 48 -10.26 -2.91 11.97
C ASN A 48 -8.88 -2.78 12.65
N GLY A 49 -8.26 -1.60 12.57
CA GLY A 49 -6.96 -1.32 13.17
C GLY A 49 -5.78 -1.41 12.21
N GLU A 50 -6.01 -1.61 10.91
CA GLU A 50 -4.93 -1.70 9.92
C GLU A 50 -4.16 -0.37 9.77
N GLY A 51 -2.85 -0.49 9.60
CA GLY A 51 -1.96 0.63 9.28
C GLY A 51 -1.86 0.90 7.77
N ARG A 52 -0.97 1.81 7.41
CA ARG A 52 -0.55 2.03 6.01
C ARG A 52 0.72 1.22 5.73
N HIS A 53 0.65 0.32 4.75
CA HIS A 53 1.74 -0.53 4.33
C HIS A 53 1.87 -0.51 2.81
N ILE A 54 3.02 -0.09 2.31
CA ILE A 54 3.32 -0.02 0.88
C ILE A 54 4.09 -1.27 0.48
N ARG A 55 3.60 -2.01 -0.52
CA ARG A 55 4.18 -3.26 -1.00
C ARG A 55 4.54 -4.27 0.11
N PRO A 56 3.65 -4.59 1.07
CA PRO A 56 4.03 -5.45 2.20
C PRO A 56 4.15 -6.95 1.83
N LEU A 57 3.70 -7.35 0.64
CA LEU A 57 3.71 -8.74 0.17
C LEU A 57 4.64 -8.86 -1.03
N THR A 58 5.66 -9.71 -0.93
CA THR A 58 6.59 -9.98 -2.04
C THR A 58 5.84 -10.52 -3.26
N GLY A 59 6.09 -9.95 -4.43
CA GLY A 59 5.50 -10.41 -5.70
C GLY A 59 4.05 -10.00 -5.94
N LEU A 60 3.39 -9.36 -4.97
CA LEU A 60 2.05 -8.78 -5.16
C LEU A 60 2.15 -7.26 -5.24
N PRO A 61 1.77 -6.64 -6.38
CA PRO A 61 1.77 -5.20 -6.53
C PRO A 61 0.56 -4.59 -5.81
N ILE A 62 0.53 -4.70 -4.48
CA ILE A 62 -0.61 -4.27 -3.65
C ILE A 62 -0.12 -3.43 -2.48
N ASP A 63 -0.86 -2.36 -2.19
CA ASP A 63 -0.71 -1.56 -0.97
C ASP A 63 -1.92 -1.74 -0.05
N VAL A 64 -1.68 -1.67 1.27
CA VAL A 64 -2.72 -1.66 2.30
C VAL A 64 -2.78 -0.25 2.88
N LEU A 65 -3.86 0.48 2.60
CA LEU A 65 -3.98 1.91 2.92
C LEU A 65 -4.96 2.12 4.08
N GLY A 66 -4.54 1.81 5.31
CA GLY A 66 -5.28 2.10 6.54
C GLY A 66 -5.20 3.56 7.02
N GLY A 67 -4.81 4.50 6.14
CA GLY A 67 -4.62 5.91 6.47
C GLY A 67 -4.44 6.80 5.24
N GLY A 68 -4.93 8.05 5.33
CA GLY A 68 -4.83 9.07 4.27
C GLY A 68 -6.14 9.29 3.51
N PHE A 69 -6.06 9.73 2.26
CA PHE A 69 -7.21 9.91 1.37
C PHE A 69 -7.14 8.93 0.19
N THR A 70 -8.27 8.74 -0.49
CA THR A 70 -8.36 8.00 -1.75
C THR A 70 -9.19 8.80 -2.75
N ILE A 71 -9.01 8.51 -4.03
CA ILE A 71 -9.87 9.03 -5.10
C ILE A 71 -10.89 7.94 -5.44
N ALA A 72 -12.17 8.31 -5.40
CA ALA A 72 -13.29 7.39 -5.57
C ALA A 72 -14.18 7.82 -6.74
N PRO A 73 -14.98 6.90 -7.32
CA PRO A 73 -16.02 7.27 -8.27
C PRO A 73 -16.99 8.31 -7.66
N PRO A 74 -17.52 9.24 -8.47
CA PRO A 74 -17.37 9.35 -9.92
C PRO A 74 -16.22 10.28 -10.37
N SER A 75 -15.10 10.36 -9.63
CA SER A 75 -13.98 11.25 -9.99
C SER A 75 -13.44 10.99 -11.40
N ILE A 76 -13.08 12.07 -12.10
CA ILE A 76 -12.58 12.05 -13.47
C ILE A 76 -11.21 12.73 -13.51
N ARG A 77 -10.25 12.13 -14.21
CA ARG A 77 -8.91 12.69 -14.45
C ARG A 77 -8.98 13.72 -15.57
N SER A 78 -7.98 14.59 -15.68
CA SER A 78 -7.91 15.66 -16.68
C SER A 78 -7.99 15.19 -18.14
N ASP A 79 -7.64 13.94 -18.42
CA ASP A 79 -7.72 13.32 -19.74
C ASP A 79 -9.08 12.65 -20.02
N GLY A 80 -10.06 12.81 -19.13
CA GLY A 80 -11.41 12.28 -19.28
C GLY A 80 -11.60 10.85 -18.75
N GLU A 81 -10.52 10.16 -18.38
CA GLU A 81 -10.63 8.83 -17.79
C GLU A 81 -11.19 8.89 -16.36
N ALA A 82 -12.11 7.98 -16.05
CA ALA A 82 -12.93 8.06 -14.85
C ALA A 82 -12.71 6.85 -13.93
N TYR A 83 -12.80 7.11 -12.62
CA TYR A 83 -12.95 6.07 -11.61
C TYR A 83 -14.38 5.52 -11.68
N ARG A 84 -14.53 4.20 -11.63
CA ARG A 84 -15.83 3.53 -11.76
C ARG A 84 -16.01 2.49 -10.66
N PHE A 85 -17.21 2.41 -10.09
CA PHE A 85 -17.58 1.23 -9.31
C PHE A 85 -17.74 0.07 -10.29
N LEU A 86 -16.93 -0.97 -10.12
CA LEU A 86 -17.13 -2.25 -10.81
C LEU A 86 -18.23 -3.06 -10.12
N ARG A 87 -18.32 -2.91 -8.80
CA ARG A 87 -19.32 -3.54 -7.95
C ARG A 87 -19.65 -2.62 -6.79
N GLY A 88 -20.93 -2.62 -6.41
CA GLY A 88 -21.47 -1.87 -5.28
C GLY A 88 -21.40 -0.36 -5.48
N GLY A 89 -21.47 0.35 -4.37
CA GLY A 89 -21.36 1.81 -4.29
C GLY A 89 -21.28 2.29 -2.85
N LEU A 90 -21.42 3.59 -2.64
CA LEU A 90 -21.28 4.21 -1.31
C LEU A 90 -22.34 3.68 -0.29
N ASP A 91 -23.50 3.24 -0.76
CA ASP A 91 -24.56 2.66 0.09
C ASP A 91 -24.18 1.28 0.68
N ASP A 92 -23.11 0.65 0.18
CA ASP A 92 -22.58 -0.60 0.70
C ASP A 92 -21.55 -0.38 1.83
N ILE A 93 -21.14 0.87 2.10
CA ILE A 93 -20.16 1.20 3.17
C ILE A 93 -20.55 0.59 4.52
N PRO A 94 -21.80 0.70 5.01
CA PRO A 94 -22.18 0.11 6.30
C PRO A 94 -22.07 -1.43 6.35
N ARG A 95 -22.01 -2.08 5.18
CA ARG A 95 -22.01 -3.54 5.01
C ARG A 95 -20.64 -4.11 4.68
N LEU A 96 -19.60 -3.27 4.60
CA LEU A 96 -18.25 -3.73 4.27
C LEU A 96 -17.73 -4.74 5.30
N PRO A 97 -17.15 -5.88 4.86
CA PRO A 97 -16.45 -6.79 5.75
C PRO A 97 -15.12 -6.16 6.21
N VAL A 98 -14.53 -6.70 7.26
CA VAL A 98 -13.12 -6.47 7.58
C VAL A 98 -12.24 -7.30 6.63
N ILE A 99 -10.97 -6.94 6.50
CA ILE A 99 -10.00 -7.77 5.76
C ILE A 99 -9.95 -9.18 6.37
N ARG A 100 -9.81 -10.21 5.52
CA ARG A 100 -9.73 -11.61 5.93
C ARG A 100 -8.65 -11.81 6.99
N GLU A 101 -8.97 -12.58 8.03
CA GLU A 101 -8.03 -12.94 9.08
C GLU A 101 -6.75 -13.59 8.51
N GLY A 102 -5.58 -13.20 9.03
CA GLY A 102 -4.27 -13.65 8.54
C GLY A 102 -3.83 -13.07 7.18
N ALA A 103 -4.64 -12.21 6.54
CA ALA A 103 -4.25 -11.54 5.29
C ALA A 103 -3.11 -10.52 5.46
N LEU A 104 -2.87 -10.07 6.70
CA LEU A 104 -1.86 -9.09 7.06
C LEU A 104 -0.69 -9.70 7.85
N ASP A 105 -0.62 -11.03 7.94
CA ASP A 105 0.50 -11.75 8.57
C ASP A 105 1.75 -11.71 7.67
N PHE A 106 2.34 -10.53 7.52
CA PHE A 106 3.52 -10.30 6.67
C PHE A 106 4.76 -11.08 7.16
N GLY A 107 4.82 -11.42 8.45
CA GLY A 107 5.98 -12.04 9.10
C GLY A 107 6.17 -13.54 8.91
N ARG A 108 5.13 -14.32 8.51
CA ARG A 108 5.29 -15.78 8.31
C ARG A 108 5.83 -16.17 6.94
N GLN A 109 5.66 -15.30 5.93
CA GLN A 109 6.17 -15.56 4.58
C GLN A 109 7.70 -15.39 4.48
N HIS A 110 8.34 -14.73 5.45
CA HIS A 110 9.80 -14.58 5.51
C HIS A 110 10.54 -15.73 6.23
N ALA A 111 9.84 -16.64 6.92
CA ALA A 111 10.51 -17.72 7.65
C ALA A 111 10.92 -18.90 6.74
N THR A 112 10.32 -19.04 5.56
CA THR A 112 10.61 -20.13 4.61
C THR A 112 11.57 -19.73 3.48
N GLU A 113 11.93 -18.45 3.36
CA GLU A 113 12.95 -17.96 2.45
C GLU A 113 14.22 -17.55 3.22
N LYS A 114 14.69 -18.43 4.12
CA LYS A 114 16.09 -18.40 4.55
C LYS A 114 16.96 -18.90 3.40
N GLY A 115 17.37 -18.00 2.52
CA GLY A 115 18.34 -18.40 1.50
C GLY A 115 18.54 -17.42 0.37
N PHE A 116 18.65 -16.12 0.61
CA PHE A 116 19.45 -15.28 -0.29
C PHE A 116 20.26 -14.28 0.53
N ASP A 117 21.55 -14.28 0.25
CA ASP A 117 22.60 -13.51 0.89
C ASP A 117 22.20 -12.05 1.15
N ARG A 118 22.45 -11.62 2.39
CA ARG A 118 22.54 -10.20 2.72
C ARG A 118 23.74 -9.62 1.99
N ILE A 119 23.51 -9.01 0.84
CA ILE A 119 24.49 -8.08 0.25
C ILE A 119 24.34 -6.76 1.03
N PRO A 120 25.40 -6.26 1.71
CA PRO A 120 25.31 -5.07 2.58
C PRO A 120 25.04 -3.73 1.88
N GLU A 121 24.92 -3.68 0.54
CA GLU A 121 25.15 -2.42 -0.20
C GLU A 121 23.96 -1.86 -1.00
N ALA A 122 22.77 -2.44 -0.94
CA ALA A 122 21.64 -1.90 -1.71
C ALA A 122 20.49 -1.46 -0.79
N VAL A 123 20.40 -0.15 -0.55
CA VAL A 123 19.19 0.47 0.02
C VAL A 123 17.99 0.06 -0.83
N ARG A 124 16.96 -0.51 -0.21
CA ARG A 124 15.80 -1.04 -0.94
C ARG A 124 15.06 0.09 -1.66
N SER A 125 14.43 -0.25 -2.79
CA SER A 125 13.57 0.69 -3.51
C SER A 125 12.44 1.20 -2.59
N GLY A 126 12.30 2.52 -2.46
CA GLY A 126 11.36 3.16 -1.53
C GLY A 126 11.94 3.50 -0.15
N GLU A 127 13.08 2.93 0.24
CA GLU A 127 13.74 3.20 1.53
C GLU A 127 14.88 4.23 1.43
N ARG A 128 15.18 4.72 0.21
CA ARG A 128 16.32 5.60 -0.08
C ARG A 128 16.34 6.87 0.78
N ASN A 129 15.22 7.61 0.81
CA ASN A 129 15.17 8.89 1.51
C ASN A 129 15.22 8.70 3.03
N ASP A 130 14.54 7.68 3.56
CA ASP A 130 14.49 7.38 4.99
C ASP A 130 15.86 6.86 5.50
N THR A 131 16.53 6.03 4.70
CA THR A 131 17.86 5.53 5.02
C THR A 131 18.90 6.65 4.97
N LEU A 132 18.88 7.48 3.91
CA LEU A 132 19.74 8.65 3.80
C LEU A 132 19.51 9.58 4.99
N TRP A 133 18.26 9.98 5.24
CA TRP A 133 17.91 10.86 6.37
C TRP A 133 18.44 10.36 7.72
N ARG A 134 18.20 9.08 8.05
CA ARG A 134 18.70 8.51 9.32
C ARG A 134 20.22 8.49 9.39
N TRP A 135 20.88 8.15 8.29
CA TRP A 135 22.33 8.12 8.23
C TRP A 135 22.92 9.52 8.37
N THR A 136 22.37 10.52 7.66
CA THR A 136 22.81 11.92 7.76
C THR A 136 22.57 12.47 9.17
N MET A 137 21.47 12.11 9.84
CA MET A 137 21.22 12.47 11.24
C MET A 137 22.20 11.84 12.23
N ALA A 138 22.77 10.68 11.91
CA ALA A 138 23.83 10.06 12.71
C ALA A 138 25.19 10.75 12.48
N GLN A 139 25.51 11.07 11.22
CA GLN A 139 26.77 11.73 10.85
C GLN A 139 26.84 13.19 11.27
N ALA A 140 25.72 13.91 11.26
CA ALA A 140 25.65 15.33 11.62
C ALA A 140 26.22 15.65 13.01
N ARG A 141 26.32 14.66 13.91
CA ARG A 141 26.91 14.81 15.25
C ARG A 141 28.44 14.90 15.23
N TYR A 142 29.05 14.54 14.12
CA TYR A 142 30.50 14.47 13.91
C TYR A 142 30.98 15.46 12.82
N CYS A 143 30.08 16.26 12.28
CA CYS A 143 30.38 17.29 11.29
C CYS A 143 30.28 18.67 11.97
N ASP A 144 31.24 19.54 11.69
CA ASP A 144 31.25 20.91 12.23
C ASP A 144 30.39 21.86 11.38
N ASP A 145 30.14 21.51 10.12
CA ASP A 145 29.32 22.26 9.17
C ASP A 145 28.56 21.34 8.18
N VAL A 146 27.74 21.96 7.32
CA VAL A 146 26.89 21.27 6.35
C VAL A 146 27.70 20.68 5.19
N ASP A 147 28.81 21.31 4.79
CA ASP A 147 29.62 20.85 3.66
C ASP A 147 30.29 19.51 4.02
N GLN A 148 30.81 19.39 5.24
CA GLN A 148 31.34 18.12 5.77
C GLN A 148 30.30 16.99 5.84
N LEU A 149 29.03 17.34 6.04
CA LEU A 149 27.95 16.36 6.12
C LEU A 149 27.49 15.86 4.73
N VAL A 150 27.64 16.71 3.71
CA VAL A 150 27.37 16.37 2.31
C VAL A 150 28.48 15.48 1.72
N ASP A 151 29.71 15.64 2.21
CA ASP A 151 30.91 14.90 1.75
C ASP A 151 31.20 13.59 2.52
N ALA A 152 30.44 13.30 3.58
CA ALA A 152 30.57 12.09 4.40
C ALA A 152 30.06 10.82 3.68
#